data_AF-A0AAI9EI99-F1
#
_entry.id   AF-A0AAI9EI99-F1
#
_cell.length_a   1.000
_cell.length_b   1.000
_cell.length_c   1.000
_cell.angle_alpha   90.00
_cell.angle_beta   90.00
_cell.angle_gamma   90.00
#
_symmetry.space_group_name_H-M   'P 1'
#
loop_
_entity.id
_entity.type
_entity.pdbx_description
1 polymer ?
#
loop_
_entity_poly.entity_id
_entity_poly.type
_entity_poly.pdbx_seq_one_letter_code
_entity_poly.pdbx_strand_id
1 'polypeptide(L)'
;MLRRSVHFALGIFLYGFAIGMMLQAAVGVSPWDVLSQGAALKTGLPFGVVTNIIGALVLLLWIPIRQRPGWGTVLNVVFVGYSAQVALAVVPAVESLWIRIPLFAAGLLLLGLATGLYIGAHFGPGPRDGLMTGIHRRTGWPVWRVRVGTELVVLAIGWALGGDVGLGTLAFALLIGPIVQRTLPLFDLPVPARAPRRRTRGAAPDDAAGTLPTGPVATVG
;
A
#
# COMPACT_ATOMS: atom_id res chain seq x y z
N MET A 1 -13.07 -14.85 -3.77
CA MET A 1 -12.50 -13.70 -4.51
C MET A 1 -13.38 -12.46 -4.40
N LEU A 2 -14.68 -12.52 -4.73
CA LEU A 2 -15.61 -11.37 -4.64
C LEU A 2 -15.57 -10.64 -3.27
N ARG A 3 -15.68 -11.37 -2.16
CA ARG A 3 -15.60 -10.80 -0.80
C ARG A 3 -14.35 -9.94 -0.58
N ARG A 4 -13.18 -10.44 -0.99
CA ARG A 4 -11.90 -9.72 -0.85
C ARG A 4 -11.88 -8.48 -1.73
N SER A 5 -12.35 -8.56 -2.98
CA SER A 5 -12.40 -7.41 -3.89
C SER A 5 -13.30 -6.30 -3.36
N VAL A 6 -14.46 -6.65 -2.80
CA VAL A 6 -15.37 -5.68 -2.17
C VAL A 6 -14.74 -5.04 -0.93
N HIS A 7 -14.10 -5.83 -0.06
CA HIS A 7 -13.39 -5.30 1.12
C HIS A 7 -12.27 -4.33 0.73
N PHE A 8 -11.52 -4.68 -0.32
CA PHE A 8 -10.45 -3.85 -0.83
C PHE A 8 -10.97 -2.54 -1.43
N ALA A 9 -12.00 -2.59 -2.28
CA ALA A 9 -12.59 -1.41 -2.90
C ALA A 9 -13.20 -0.47 -1.86
N LEU A 10 -13.94 -1.02 -0.90
CA LEU A 10 -14.50 -0.25 0.22
C LEU A 10 -13.40 0.36 1.08
N GLY A 11 -12.36 -0.43 1.41
CA GLY A 11 -11.21 0.04 2.18
C GLY A 11 -10.51 1.21 1.51
N ILE A 12 -10.23 1.15 0.21
CA ILE A 12 -9.61 2.27 -0.52
C ILE A 12 -10.50 3.50 -0.54
N PHE A 13 -11.80 3.32 -0.80
CA PHE A 13 -12.73 4.45 -0.85
C PHE A 13 -12.78 5.17 0.50
N LEU A 14 -12.98 4.42 1.60
CA LEU A 14 -13.00 4.97 2.95
C LEU A 14 -11.65 5.58 3.34
N TYR A 15 -10.53 5.02 2.86
CA TYR A 15 -9.20 5.55 3.13
C TYR A 15 -9.03 6.94 2.52
N GLY A 16 -9.35 7.12 1.24
CA GLY A 16 -9.31 8.44 0.61
C GLY A 16 -10.34 9.39 1.23
N PHE A 17 -11.54 8.91 1.52
CA PHE A 17 -12.58 9.74 2.14
C PHE A 17 -12.13 10.29 3.51
N ALA A 18 -11.50 9.44 4.33
CA ALA A 18 -10.92 9.82 5.60
C ALA A 18 -9.83 10.91 5.48
N ILE A 19 -8.97 10.82 4.45
CA ILE A 19 -7.99 11.88 4.14
C ILE A 19 -8.70 13.21 3.87
N GLY A 20 -9.76 13.21 3.06
CA GLY A 20 -10.53 14.42 2.78
C GLY A 20 -11.19 15.01 4.04
N MET A 21 -11.70 14.18 4.95
CA MET A 21 -12.20 14.66 6.26
C MET A 21 -11.11 15.33 7.08
N MET A 22 -9.92 14.72 7.16
CA MET A 22 -8.79 15.29 7.90
C MET A 22 -8.30 16.60 7.28
N LEU A 23 -8.30 16.71 5.94
CA LEU A 23 -7.99 17.95 5.24
C LEU A 23 -9.00 19.06 5.54
N GLN A 24 -10.32 18.77 5.51
CA GLN A 24 -11.34 19.76 5.85
C GLN A 24 -11.32 20.18 7.32
N ALA A 25 -10.85 19.30 8.20
CA ALA A 25 -10.61 19.64 9.59
C ALA A 25 -9.43 20.62 9.76
N ALA A 26 -8.47 20.64 8.84
CA ALA A 26 -7.31 21.55 8.84
C ALA A 26 -6.55 21.60 10.18
N VAL A 27 -6.52 20.51 10.96
CA VAL A 27 -5.76 20.43 12.23
C VAL A 27 -4.31 20.00 11.97
N GLY A 28 -4.03 19.56 10.75
CA GLY A 28 -2.82 18.88 10.30
C GLY A 28 -3.18 17.55 9.62
N VAL A 29 -2.27 17.03 8.80
CA VAL A 29 -2.47 15.79 8.03
C VAL A 29 -1.23 14.90 8.06
N SER A 30 -1.29 13.71 7.45
CA SER A 30 -0.13 12.81 7.37
C SER A 30 1.02 13.43 6.56
N PRO A 31 2.30 13.09 6.83
CA PRO A 31 3.45 13.66 6.11
C PRO A 31 3.35 13.63 4.57
N TRP A 32 2.83 12.54 4.03
CA TRP A 32 2.64 12.42 2.58
C TRP A 32 1.49 13.28 2.06
N ASP A 33 0.46 13.51 2.86
CA ASP A 33 -0.64 14.38 2.49
C ASP A 33 -0.22 15.85 2.60
N VAL A 34 0.71 16.18 3.51
CA VAL A 34 1.40 17.49 3.52
C VAL A 34 2.13 17.71 2.19
N LEU A 35 2.85 16.69 1.68
CA LEU A 35 3.47 16.75 0.36
C LEU A 35 2.46 16.97 -0.76
N SER A 36 1.40 16.15 -0.81
CA SER A 36 0.34 16.30 -1.80
C SER A 36 -0.33 17.67 -1.74
N GLN A 37 -0.60 18.17 -0.55
CA GLN A 37 -1.23 19.47 -0.32
C GLN A 37 -0.32 20.61 -0.77
N GLY A 38 0.95 20.62 -0.36
CA GLY A 38 1.92 21.62 -0.80
C GLY A 38 2.12 21.62 -2.31
N ALA A 39 2.23 20.44 -2.93
CA ALA A 39 2.33 20.33 -4.38
C ALA A 39 1.05 20.78 -5.11
N ALA A 40 -0.13 20.51 -4.55
CA ALA A 40 -1.41 21.02 -5.09
C ALA A 40 -1.46 22.55 -5.06
N LEU A 41 -1.01 23.17 -3.96
CA LEU A 41 -0.94 24.62 -3.84
C LEU A 41 0.01 25.27 -4.88
N LYS A 42 1.11 24.60 -5.23
CA LYS A 42 2.06 25.13 -6.24
C LYS A 42 1.65 24.87 -7.69
N THR A 43 0.95 23.77 -7.95
CA THR A 43 0.57 23.39 -9.33
C THR A 43 -0.81 23.88 -9.73
N GLY A 44 -1.68 24.21 -8.77
CA GLY A 44 -3.09 24.52 -9.00
C GLY A 44 -3.95 23.30 -9.36
N LEU A 45 -3.38 22.10 -9.34
CA LEU A 45 -4.10 20.86 -9.60
C LEU A 45 -4.92 20.42 -8.37
N PRO A 46 -6.05 19.72 -8.56
CA PRO A 46 -6.82 19.18 -7.45
C PRO A 46 -5.98 18.23 -6.58
N PHE A 47 -6.18 18.28 -5.26
CA PHE A 47 -5.44 17.46 -4.29
C PHE A 47 -5.45 15.97 -4.64
N GLY A 48 -6.60 15.44 -5.08
CA GLY A 48 -6.73 14.04 -5.47
C GLY A 48 -5.85 13.67 -6.66
N VAL A 49 -5.76 14.55 -7.66
CA VAL A 49 -4.92 14.36 -8.85
C VAL A 49 -3.45 14.35 -8.46
N VAL A 50 -3.02 15.32 -7.63
CA VAL A 50 -1.63 15.41 -7.15
C VAL A 50 -1.24 14.18 -6.33
N THR A 51 -2.15 13.72 -5.47
CA THR A 51 -1.94 12.48 -4.69
C THR A 51 -1.72 11.27 -5.59
N ASN A 52 -2.49 11.14 -6.66
CA ASN A 52 -2.33 10.07 -7.64
C ASN A 52 -1.01 10.20 -8.42
N ILE A 53 -0.61 11.42 -8.81
CA ILE A 53 0.67 11.69 -9.48
C ILE A 53 1.82 11.29 -8.58
N ILE A 54 1.84 11.73 -7.31
CA ILE A 54 2.87 11.35 -6.34
C ILE A 54 2.90 9.84 -6.16
N GLY A 55 1.74 9.19 -6.04
CA GLY A 55 1.64 7.73 -5.97
C GLY A 55 2.27 7.04 -7.18
N ALA A 56 2.03 7.55 -8.40
CA ALA A 56 2.64 7.05 -9.63
C ALA A 56 4.16 7.28 -9.66
N LEU A 57 4.64 8.46 -9.22
CA LEU A 57 6.07 8.74 -9.10
C LEU A 57 6.76 7.78 -8.12
N VAL A 58 6.12 7.49 -6.98
CA VAL A 58 6.61 6.49 -6.03
C VAL A 58 6.67 5.10 -6.66
N LEU A 59 5.69 4.72 -7.48
CA LEU A 59 5.75 3.46 -8.22
C LEU A 59 6.90 3.43 -9.24
N LEU A 60 7.22 4.56 -9.89
CA LEU A 60 8.39 4.64 -10.78
C LEU A 60 9.70 4.46 -10.01
N LEU A 61 9.79 4.96 -8.76
CA LEU A 61 10.93 4.71 -7.89
C LEU A 61 11.12 3.22 -7.54
N TRP A 62 10.13 2.36 -7.78
CA TRP A 62 10.29 0.91 -7.58
C TRP A 62 11.07 0.24 -8.71
N ILE A 63 11.16 0.85 -9.90
CA ILE A 63 11.92 0.31 -11.04
C ILE A 63 13.40 0.03 -10.65
N PRO A 64 14.16 1.00 -10.10
CA PRO A 64 15.52 0.74 -9.65
C PRO A 64 15.60 -0.22 -8.46
N ILE A 65 14.51 -0.37 -7.70
CA ILE A 65 14.40 -1.27 -6.54
C ILE A 65 14.03 -2.71 -6.97
N ARG A 66 13.67 -2.92 -8.25
CA ARG A 66 13.24 -4.20 -8.84
C ARG A 66 12.05 -4.82 -8.10
N GLN A 67 11.16 -3.98 -7.55
CA GLN A 67 9.93 -4.43 -6.90
C GLN A 67 8.76 -4.38 -7.89
N ARG A 68 8.02 -5.48 -8.01
CA ARG A 68 6.88 -5.55 -8.94
C ARG A 68 5.62 -5.04 -8.24
N PRO A 69 4.98 -3.95 -8.72
CA PRO A 69 3.70 -3.51 -8.19
C PRO A 69 2.63 -4.56 -8.42
N GLY A 70 1.80 -4.78 -7.41
CA GLY A 70 0.61 -5.63 -7.54
C GLY A 70 -0.56 -4.83 -8.11
N TRP A 71 -1.61 -5.53 -8.55
CA TRP A 71 -2.86 -4.88 -8.97
C TRP A 71 -3.46 -4.00 -7.86
N GLY A 72 -3.39 -4.43 -6.60
CA GLY A 72 -3.84 -3.61 -5.48
C GLY A 72 -3.06 -2.31 -5.33
N THR A 73 -1.77 -2.31 -5.62
CA THR A 73 -0.94 -1.10 -5.53
C THR A 73 -1.37 -0.06 -6.56
N VAL A 74 -1.63 -0.48 -7.81
CA VAL A 74 -2.10 0.40 -8.88
C VAL A 74 -3.49 0.94 -8.59
N LEU A 75 -4.41 0.07 -8.17
CA LEU A 75 -5.76 0.48 -7.80
C LEU A 75 -5.76 1.48 -6.63
N ASN A 76 -4.90 1.26 -5.62
CA ASN A 76 -4.74 2.20 -4.52
C ASN A 76 -4.29 3.58 -5.02
N VAL A 77 -3.26 3.64 -5.87
CA VAL A 77 -2.78 4.91 -6.46
C VAL A 77 -3.88 5.62 -7.24
N VAL A 78 -4.73 4.92 -7.97
CA VAL A 78 -5.78 5.56 -8.79
C VAL A 78 -6.96 6.02 -7.95
N PHE A 79 -7.43 5.19 -7.02
CA PHE A 79 -8.71 5.41 -6.33
C PHE A 79 -8.59 6.20 -5.03
N VAL A 80 -7.44 6.21 -4.35
CA VAL A 80 -7.28 6.98 -3.10
C VAL A 80 -7.46 8.47 -3.35
N GLY A 81 -6.77 9.06 -4.32
CA GLY A 81 -6.91 10.49 -4.60
C GLY A 81 -8.28 10.87 -5.11
N TYR A 82 -8.92 10.02 -5.92
CA TYR A 82 -10.31 10.24 -6.35
C TYR A 82 -11.27 10.27 -5.14
N SER A 83 -11.13 9.30 -4.23
CA SER A 83 -11.99 9.22 -3.04
C SER A 83 -11.74 10.37 -2.07
N ALA A 84 -10.50 10.84 -1.95
CA ALA A 84 -10.18 12.07 -1.21
C ALA A 84 -10.82 13.30 -1.86
N GLN A 85 -10.80 13.39 -3.19
CA GLN A 85 -11.45 14.48 -3.91
C GLN A 85 -12.97 14.49 -3.71
N VAL A 86 -13.60 13.30 -3.67
CA VAL A 86 -15.03 13.17 -3.33
C VAL A 86 -15.30 13.69 -1.92
N ALA A 87 -14.50 13.29 -0.92
CA ALA A 87 -14.66 13.81 0.44
C ALA A 87 -14.51 15.33 0.51
N LEU A 88 -13.53 15.92 -0.18
CA LEU A 88 -13.37 17.37 -0.23
C LEU A 88 -14.58 18.08 -0.88
N ALA A 89 -15.28 17.43 -1.80
CA ALA A 89 -16.46 17.98 -2.45
C ALA A 89 -17.73 17.91 -1.60
N VAL A 90 -17.85 16.90 -0.73
CA VAL A 90 -19.09 16.66 0.06
C VAL A 90 -18.98 17.06 1.52
N VAL A 91 -17.79 17.00 2.10
CA VAL A 91 -17.54 17.44 3.48
C VAL A 91 -17.24 18.94 3.43
N PRO A 92 -18.04 19.81 4.06
CA PRO A 92 -17.78 21.24 4.08
C PRO A 92 -16.54 21.55 4.92
N ALA A 93 -15.84 22.63 4.55
CA ALA A 93 -14.78 23.19 5.39
C ALA A 93 -15.38 23.66 6.72
N VAL A 94 -14.68 23.40 7.82
CA VAL A 94 -15.13 23.74 9.17
C VAL A 94 -14.17 24.73 9.81
N GLU A 95 -14.70 25.89 10.23
CA GLU A 95 -13.90 26.96 10.82
C GLU A 95 -13.74 26.77 12.34
N SER A 96 -14.83 26.36 13.01
CA SER A 96 -14.86 26.19 14.46
C SER A 96 -13.95 25.06 14.93
N LEU A 97 -13.01 25.38 15.82
CA LEU A 97 -12.09 24.40 16.40
C LEU A 97 -12.82 23.23 17.08
N TRP A 98 -13.97 23.50 17.69
CA TRP A 98 -14.83 22.50 18.33
C TRP A 98 -15.36 21.44 17.37
N ILE A 99 -15.46 21.76 16.07
CA ILE A 99 -15.90 20.82 15.03
C ILE A 99 -14.69 20.21 14.33
N ARG A 100 -13.62 20.99 14.13
CA ARG A 100 -12.36 20.52 13.51
C ARG A 100 -11.75 19.35 14.27
N ILE A 101 -11.68 19.41 15.60
CA ILE A 101 -11.08 18.35 16.41
C ILE A 101 -11.85 17.01 16.27
N PRO A 102 -13.19 16.95 16.50
CA PRO A 102 -13.96 15.73 16.26
C PRO A 102 -13.91 15.24 14.81
N LEU A 103 -13.94 16.15 13.82
CA LEU A 103 -13.85 15.76 12.41
C LEU A 103 -12.50 15.11 12.09
N PHE A 104 -11.41 15.70 12.57
CA PHE A 104 -10.07 15.13 12.44
C PHE A 104 -9.99 13.76 13.13
N ALA A 105 -10.49 13.65 14.37
CA ALA A 105 -10.49 12.40 15.11
C ALA A 105 -11.31 11.30 14.41
N ALA A 106 -12.49 11.64 13.90
CA ALA A 106 -13.33 10.73 13.11
C ALA A 106 -12.63 10.31 11.82
N GLY A 107 -12.01 11.25 11.11
CA GLY A 107 -11.20 10.96 9.92
C GLY A 107 -10.03 10.01 10.24
N LEU A 108 -9.30 10.27 11.32
CA LEU A 108 -8.17 9.44 11.75
C LEU A 108 -8.60 8.00 12.11
N LEU A 109 -9.70 7.85 12.84
CA LEU A 109 -10.27 6.55 13.19
C LEU A 109 -10.76 5.81 11.95
N LEU A 110 -11.47 6.50 11.06
CA LEU A 110 -11.93 5.95 9.78
C LEU A 110 -10.75 5.51 8.91
N LEU A 111 -9.68 6.29 8.87
CA LEU A 111 -8.47 5.96 8.14
C LEU A 111 -7.85 4.67 8.65
N GLY A 112 -7.75 4.51 9.97
CA GLY A 112 -7.24 3.28 10.59
C GLY A 112 -8.13 2.06 10.31
N LEU A 113 -9.46 2.24 10.33
CA LEU A 113 -10.43 1.20 9.96
C LEU A 113 -10.29 0.79 8.49
N ALA A 114 -10.24 1.79 7.60
CA ALA A 114 -10.05 1.62 6.16
C ALA A 114 -8.72 0.94 5.83
N THR A 115 -7.68 1.25 6.60
CA THR A 115 -6.37 0.61 6.50
C THR A 115 -6.46 -0.89 6.78
N GLY A 116 -7.16 -1.28 7.85
CA GLY A 116 -7.42 -2.69 8.14
C GLY A 116 -8.17 -3.40 7.00
N LEU A 117 -9.22 -2.76 6.47
CA LEU A 117 -10.03 -3.29 5.35
C LEU A 117 -9.22 -3.51 4.07
N TYR A 118 -8.41 -2.53 3.65
CA TYR A 118 -7.66 -2.67 2.40
C TYR A 118 -6.49 -3.65 2.54
N ILE A 119 -5.76 -3.64 3.67
CA ILE A 119 -4.62 -4.53 3.88
C ILE A 119 -5.10 -5.97 4.05
N GLY A 120 -6.14 -6.19 4.88
CA GLY A 120 -6.70 -7.52 5.15
C GLY A 120 -7.31 -8.21 3.93
N ALA A 121 -7.54 -7.48 2.83
CA ALA A 121 -7.94 -8.07 1.56
C ALA A 121 -6.79 -8.74 0.77
N HIS A 122 -5.53 -8.53 1.18
CA HIS A 122 -4.31 -9.10 0.60
C HIS A 122 -4.15 -8.92 -0.93
N PHE A 123 -4.49 -7.75 -1.47
CA PHE A 123 -4.27 -7.41 -2.90
C PHE A 123 -2.86 -6.86 -3.21
N GLY A 124 -2.01 -6.75 -2.19
CA GLY A 124 -0.66 -6.22 -2.28
C GLY A 124 -0.49 -4.92 -1.49
N PRO A 125 0.77 -4.55 -1.18
CA PRO A 125 1.07 -3.35 -0.40
C PRO A 125 0.76 -2.06 -1.18
N GLY A 126 0.55 -0.96 -0.46
CA GLY A 126 0.46 0.37 -1.05
C GLY A 126 1.81 0.85 -1.63
N PRO A 127 1.81 1.89 -2.47
CA PRO A 127 3.03 2.43 -3.10
C PRO A 127 4.07 2.89 -2.06
N ARG A 128 3.60 3.50 -0.95
CA ARG A 128 4.44 3.98 0.16
C ARG A 128 5.07 2.81 0.93
N ASP A 129 4.27 1.81 1.28
CA ASP A 129 4.72 0.63 2.02
C ASP A 129 5.73 -0.20 1.21
N GLY A 130 5.47 -0.37 -0.08
CA GLY A 130 6.41 -1.10 -0.93
C GLY A 130 7.73 -0.34 -1.11
N LEU A 131 7.72 1.01 -1.23
CA LEU A 131 8.96 1.79 -1.25
C LEU A 131 9.82 1.51 -0.01
N MET A 132 9.21 1.52 1.18
CA MET A 132 9.89 1.25 2.44
C MET A 132 10.51 -0.16 2.47
N THR A 133 9.73 -1.20 2.13
CA THR A 133 10.23 -2.58 2.11
C THR A 133 11.30 -2.81 1.03
N GLY A 134 11.17 -2.14 -0.10
CA GLY A 134 12.11 -2.20 -1.20
C GLY A 134 13.47 -1.57 -0.87
N ILE A 135 13.48 -0.39 -0.23
CA ILE A 135 14.71 0.23 0.26
C ILE A 135 15.39 -0.65 1.30
N HIS A 136 14.63 -1.21 2.26
CA HIS A 136 15.16 -2.16 3.24
C HIS A 136 15.85 -3.35 2.56
N ARG A 137 15.19 -3.99 1.58
CA ARG A 137 15.75 -5.13 0.85
C ARG A 137 17.03 -4.81 0.08
N ARG A 138 17.18 -3.57 -0.39
CA ARG A 138 18.35 -3.16 -1.18
C ARG A 138 19.52 -2.68 -0.32
N THR A 139 19.24 -2.00 0.79
CA THR A 139 20.24 -1.33 1.64
C THR A 139 20.59 -2.09 2.92
N GLY A 140 19.73 -3.02 3.35
CA GLY A 140 19.84 -3.70 4.64
C GLY A 140 19.43 -2.84 5.84
N TRP A 141 19.02 -1.58 5.64
CA TRP A 141 18.64 -0.70 6.75
C TRP A 141 17.34 -1.16 7.43
N PRO A 142 17.21 -1.05 8.77
CA PRO A 142 15.98 -1.40 9.46
C PRO A 142 14.77 -0.64 8.90
N VAL A 143 13.66 -1.36 8.71
CA VAL A 143 12.40 -0.82 8.14
C VAL A 143 11.94 0.46 8.84
N TRP A 144 12.10 0.53 10.17
CA TRP A 144 11.73 1.72 10.94
C TRP A 144 12.56 2.96 10.57
N ARG A 145 13.87 2.81 10.28
CA ARG A 145 14.74 3.93 9.88
C ARG A 145 14.36 4.45 8.52
N VAL A 146 14.13 3.53 7.58
CA VAL A 146 13.66 3.87 6.23
C VAL A 146 12.35 4.64 6.31
N ARG A 147 11.39 4.14 7.10
CA ARG A 147 10.11 4.81 7.32
C ARG A 147 10.29 6.22 7.84
N VAL A 148 10.94 6.38 8.99
CA VAL A 148 11.14 7.69 9.61
C VAL A 148 11.87 8.65 8.67
N GLY A 149 12.92 8.18 8.00
CA GLY A 149 13.64 8.98 7.01
C GLY A 149 12.76 9.45 5.85
N THR A 150 11.97 8.54 5.26
CA THR A 150 11.05 8.90 4.17
C THR A 150 9.96 9.85 4.64
N GLU A 151 9.32 9.58 5.78
CA GLU A 151 8.28 10.45 6.36
C GLU A 151 8.82 11.85 6.65
N LEU A 152 10.03 11.99 7.20
CA LEU A 152 10.66 13.28 7.47
C LEU A 152 10.99 14.04 6.18
N VAL A 153 11.52 13.35 5.16
CA VAL A 153 11.84 13.98 3.86
C VAL A 153 10.58 14.49 3.18
N VAL A 154 9.52 13.69 3.09
CA VAL A 154 8.27 14.11 2.44
C VAL A 154 7.57 15.20 3.25
N LEU A 155 7.60 15.13 4.58
CA LEU A 155 7.08 16.20 5.45
C LEU A 155 7.82 17.50 5.21
N ALA A 156 9.15 17.47 5.21
CA ALA A 156 9.98 18.66 5.02
C ALA A 156 9.75 19.31 3.65
N ILE A 157 9.72 18.50 2.58
CA ILE A 157 9.42 18.99 1.23
C ILE A 157 8.01 19.55 1.17
N GLY A 158 7.02 18.81 1.67
CA GLY A 158 5.62 19.24 1.66
C GLY A 158 5.40 20.55 2.41
N TRP A 159 6.00 20.67 3.59
CA TRP A 159 5.92 21.87 4.40
C TRP A 159 6.60 23.07 3.73
N ALA A 160 7.77 22.86 3.12
CA ALA A 160 8.44 23.89 2.32
C ALA A 160 7.61 24.35 1.10
N LEU A 161 6.78 23.45 0.54
CA LEU A 161 5.83 23.78 -0.52
C LEU A 161 4.55 24.46 0.00
N GLY A 162 4.39 24.62 1.32
CA GLY A 162 3.24 25.27 1.96
C GLY A 162 2.12 24.32 2.39
N GLY A 163 2.39 23.00 2.46
CA GLY A 163 1.47 22.04 3.07
C GLY A 163 1.28 22.28 4.56
N ASP A 164 0.12 21.93 5.08
CA ASP A 164 -0.30 22.20 6.45
C ASP A 164 0.31 21.20 7.44
N VAL A 165 1.07 21.71 8.40
CA VAL A 165 1.68 20.93 9.48
C VAL A 165 1.19 21.49 10.80
N GLY A 166 0.53 20.64 11.59
CA GLY A 166 -0.07 21.04 12.84
C GLY A 166 -0.08 19.96 13.90
N LEU A 167 -0.80 20.20 15.00
CA LEU A 167 -0.98 19.23 16.09
C LEU A 167 -1.62 17.92 15.59
N GLY A 168 -2.46 18.00 14.56
CA GLY A 168 -3.04 16.85 13.88
C GLY A 168 -1.99 15.96 13.21
N THR A 169 -0.92 16.53 12.65
CA THR A 169 0.20 15.76 12.07
C THR A 169 0.95 14.97 13.14
N LEU A 170 1.18 15.58 14.30
CA LEU A 170 1.78 14.89 15.45
C LEU A 170 0.83 13.80 15.99
N ALA A 171 -0.45 14.12 16.17
CA ALA A 171 -1.46 13.16 16.61
C ALA A 171 -1.56 11.98 15.64
N PHE A 172 -1.56 12.25 14.33
CA PHE A 172 -1.52 11.22 13.29
C PHE A 172 -0.31 10.30 13.49
N ALA A 173 0.89 10.87 13.59
CA ALA A 173 2.13 10.10 13.71
C ALA A 173 2.14 9.18 14.95
N LEU A 174 1.57 9.64 16.06
CA LEU A 174 1.52 8.88 17.32
C LEU A 174 0.39 7.84 17.35
N LEU A 175 -0.78 8.15 16.77
CA LEU A 175 -2.00 7.36 16.96
C LEU A 175 -2.27 6.38 15.82
N ILE A 176 -1.86 6.67 14.58
CA ILE A 176 -2.21 5.83 13.43
C ILE A 176 -1.66 4.40 13.59
N GLY A 177 -0.44 4.24 14.13
CA GLY A 177 0.17 2.93 14.36
C GLY A 177 -0.67 2.05 15.29
N PRO A 178 -0.93 2.48 16.54
CA PRO A 178 -1.79 1.76 17.47
C PRO A 178 -3.22 1.51 16.97
N ILE A 179 -3.81 2.44 16.20
CA ILE A 179 -5.15 2.25 15.62
C ILE A 179 -5.10 1.12 14.58
N VAL A 180 -4.17 1.19 13.63
CA VAL A 180 -4.02 0.18 12.57
C VAL A 180 -3.71 -1.20 13.15
N GLN A 181 -2.88 -1.27 14.20
CA GLN A 181 -2.58 -2.54 14.86
C GLN A 181 -3.82 -3.20 15.46
N ARG A 182 -4.79 -2.41 15.93
CA ARG A 182 -6.07 -2.94 16.46
C ARG A 182 -7.07 -3.27 15.36
N THR A 183 -7.10 -2.51 14.27
CA THR A 183 -8.09 -2.72 13.20
C THR A 183 -7.69 -3.85 12.26
N LEU A 184 -6.40 -4.07 12.01
CA LEU A 184 -5.94 -5.06 11.05
C LEU A 184 -6.43 -6.49 11.33
N PRO A 185 -6.34 -7.04 12.56
CA PRO A 185 -6.83 -8.40 12.86
C PRO A 185 -8.33 -8.57 12.67
N LEU A 186 -9.12 -7.48 12.73
CA LEU A 186 -10.58 -7.52 12.59
C LEU A 186 -11.02 -7.78 11.14
N PHE A 187 -10.16 -7.46 10.16
CA PHE A 187 -10.48 -7.52 8.73
C PHE A 187 -9.54 -8.43 7.93
N ASP A 188 -8.69 -9.19 8.63
CA ASP A 188 -7.75 -10.14 8.00
C ASP A 188 -8.53 -11.31 7.38
N LEU A 189 -8.64 -11.32 6.05
CA LEU A 189 -9.43 -12.33 5.34
C LEU A 189 -8.55 -13.53 4.95
N PRO A 190 -9.00 -14.78 5.21
CA PRO A 190 -8.22 -15.96 4.85
C PRO A 190 -7.80 -15.97 3.38
N VAL A 191 -6.50 -16.18 3.14
CA VAL A 191 -5.97 -16.37 1.79
C VAL A 191 -6.27 -17.82 1.36
N PRO A 192 -6.97 -18.05 0.22
CA PRO A 192 -7.20 -19.40 -0.27
C PRO A 192 -5.86 -20.11 -0.47
N ALA A 193 -5.68 -21.28 0.16
CA ALA A 193 -4.47 -22.07 0.02
C ALA A 193 -4.21 -22.34 -1.47
N ARG A 194 -3.03 -21.97 -1.96
CA ARG A 194 -2.61 -22.32 -3.31
C ARG A 194 -2.50 -23.85 -3.35
N ALA A 195 -3.32 -24.51 -4.17
CA ALA A 195 -3.27 -25.96 -4.32
C ALA A 195 -1.80 -26.40 -4.54
N PRO A 196 -1.31 -27.44 -3.85
CA PRO A 196 0.07 -27.89 -4.02
C PRO A 196 0.33 -28.12 -5.50
N ARG A 197 1.32 -27.43 -6.06
CA ARG A 197 1.82 -27.73 -7.39
C ARG A 197 2.20 -29.21 -7.35
N ARG A 198 1.43 -30.05 -8.05
CA ARG A 198 1.72 -31.47 -8.24
C ARG A 198 3.15 -31.52 -8.79
N ARG A 199 4.13 -31.86 -7.95
CA ARG A 199 5.46 -32.20 -8.42
C ARG A 199 5.23 -33.36 -9.36
N THR A 200 5.40 -33.13 -10.65
CA THR A 200 5.63 -34.20 -11.62
C THR A 200 6.83 -34.97 -11.10
N ARG A 201 6.57 -36.08 -10.40
CA ARG A 201 7.58 -37.11 -10.11
C ARG A 201 8.13 -37.53 -11.47
N GLY A 202 9.45 -37.71 -11.51
CA GLY A 202 10.25 -37.70 -12.72
C GLY A 202 9.77 -38.68 -13.79
N ALA A 203 9.90 -38.25 -15.04
CA ALA A 203 10.23 -39.19 -16.10
C ALA A 203 11.59 -39.80 -15.72
N ALA A 204 11.59 -41.12 -15.50
CA ALA A 204 12.81 -41.89 -15.34
C ALA A 204 13.68 -41.73 -16.60
N PRO A 205 15.01 -41.83 -16.51
CA PRO A 205 15.84 -42.02 -17.69
C PRO A 205 15.48 -43.38 -18.30
N ASP A 206 15.07 -43.39 -19.57
CA ASP A 206 15.06 -44.61 -20.39
C ASP A 206 16.52 -45.06 -20.53
N ASP A 207 16.91 -46.07 -19.74
CA ASP A 207 18.04 -46.94 -20.07
C ASP A 207 17.62 -47.78 -21.29
N ALA A 208 17.71 -47.16 -22.47
CA ALA A 208 17.62 -47.84 -23.74
C ALA A 208 18.94 -48.60 -23.97
N ALA A 209 18.99 -49.82 -23.44
CA ALA A 209 19.93 -50.86 -23.82
C ALA A 209 19.84 -51.09 -25.34
N GLY A 210 20.76 -50.46 -26.09
CA GLY A 210 21.02 -50.75 -27.48
C GLY A 210 22.18 -51.73 -27.60
N THR A 211 21.91 -52.92 -28.16
CA THR A 211 22.69 -53.70 -29.17
C THR A 211 22.72 -55.22 -28.93
N LEU A 212 21.68 -55.87 -29.47
CA LEU A 212 21.60 -57.06 -30.37
C LEU A 212 22.45 -58.35 -30.18
N PRO A 213 21.95 -59.50 -30.70
CA PRO A 213 22.35 -60.86 -30.31
C PRO A 213 23.38 -61.51 -31.25
N THR A 214 24.17 -62.44 -30.71
CA THR A 214 24.89 -63.46 -31.50
C THR A 214 24.85 -64.80 -30.77
N GLY A 215 24.24 -65.81 -31.40
CA GLY A 215 24.28 -67.22 -30.98
C GLY A 215 25.62 -67.90 -31.30
N PRO A 216 25.65 -69.22 -31.49
CA PRO A 216 25.90 -70.21 -30.42
C PRO A 216 27.15 -71.06 -30.69
N VAL A 217 27.89 -71.51 -29.67
CA VAL A 217 28.95 -72.53 -29.86
C VAL A 217 29.16 -73.44 -28.63
N ALA A 218 29.17 -74.74 -28.93
CA ALA A 218 29.84 -75.87 -28.28
C ALA A 218 29.27 -76.49 -26.99
N THR A 219 28.56 -77.59 -27.22
CA THR A 219 28.67 -78.88 -26.52
C THR A 219 30.10 -79.32 -26.14
N VAL A 220 30.15 -80.14 -25.08
CA VAL A 220 31.03 -81.31 -24.81
C VAL A 220 31.78 -81.19 -23.48
N GLY A 221 31.57 -82.18 -22.60
CA GLY A 221 32.44 -82.49 -21.46
C GLY A 221 31.67 -82.89 -20.22
#